data_AF-A0A971K7F3-F1
#
_entry.id   AF-A0A971K7F3-F1
#
_cell.length_a   1.000
_cell.length_b   1.000
_cell.length_c   1.000
_cell.angle_alpha   90.00
_cell.angle_beta   90.00
_cell.angle_gamma   90.00
#
_symmetry.space_group_name_H-M   'P 1'
#
loop_
_entity.id
_entity.type
_entity.pdbx_description
1 polymer ?
#
loop_
_entity_poly.entity_id
_entity_poly.type
_entity_poly.pdbx_seq_one_letter_code
_entity_poly.pdbx_strand_id
1 'polypeptide(L)'
;MEEKFKMAVRFHFIPALINIAGSVYIFGSREIMEFIGYAIGTALGIILSLVWLYQVKKGMGINALGLIKITFKAFIVKVLFFLVFIIGVYNIFQFSRTYFAAAFFVAVFISAIIELWFYASTVKKN
;
A
#
# COMPACT_ATOMS: atom_id res chain seq x y z
N MET A 1 8.76 3.56 -20.13
CA MET A 1 8.47 2.85 -18.87
C MET A 1 8.89 3.69 -17.67
N GLU A 2 10.05 4.34 -17.73
CA GLU A 2 10.57 5.20 -16.66
C GLU A 2 9.64 6.38 -16.28
N GLU A 3 9.11 7.12 -17.26
CA GLU A 3 8.16 8.21 -16.98
C GLU A 3 6.88 7.71 -16.28
N LYS A 4 6.35 6.56 -16.72
CA LYS A 4 5.19 5.91 -16.08
C LYS A 4 5.50 5.46 -14.65
N PHE A 5 6.74 5.02 -14.39
CA PHE A 5 7.19 4.70 -13.04
C PHE A 5 7.28 5.95 -12.16
N LYS A 6 7.86 7.05 -12.66
CA LYS A 6 7.88 8.34 -11.94
C LYS A 6 6.47 8.83 -11.61
N MET A 7 5.52 8.68 -12.54
CA MET A 7 4.11 8.98 -12.29
C MET A 7 3.50 8.05 -11.23
N ALA A 8 3.76 6.74 -11.30
CA ALA A 8 3.28 5.79 -10.29
C ALA A 8 3.80 6.12 -8.88
N VAL A 9 5.06 6.52 -8.76
CA VAL A 9 5.64 7.02 -7.50
C VAL A 9 4.84 8.21 -6.98
N ARG A 10 4.58 9.21 -7.84
CA ARG A 10 3.78 10.40 -7.47
C ARG A 10 2.37 10.03 -7.04
N PHE A 11 1.72 9.10 -7.73
CA PHE A 11 0.36 8.67 -7.38
C PHE A 11 0.30 7.92 -6.05
N HIS A 12 1.33 7.18 -5.65
CA HIS A 12 1.35 6.53 -4.34
C HIS A 12 1.45 7.51 -3.16
N PHE A 13 1.75 8.80 -3.39
CA PHE A 13 1.58 9.82 -2.35
C PHE A 13 0.12 10.11 -2.05
N ILE A 14 -0.81 9.86 -2.99
CA ILE A 14 -2.26 10.10 -2.79
C ILE A 14 -2.82 9.26 -1.62
N PRO A 15 -2.71 7.91 -1.61
CA PRO A 15 -3.19 7.12 -0.48
C PRO A 15 -2.48 7.48 0.83
N ALA A 16 -1.18 7.80 0.78
CA ALA A 16 -0.43 8.22 1.95
C ALA A 16 -0.97 9.53 2.54
N LEU A 17 -1.20 10.55 1.71
CA LEU A 17 -1.73 11.84 2.15
C LEU A 17 -3.16 11.72 2.68
N ILE A 18 -4.02 10.95 2.02
CA ILE A 18 -5.40 10.71 2.47
C ILE A 18 -5.40 10.06 3.86
N ASN A 19 -4.58 9.03 4.05
CA ASN A 19 -4.49 8.35 5.34
C ASN A 19 -3.78 9.22 6.41
N ILE A 20 -2.77 9.99 6.06
CA ILE A 20 -2.15 10.93 7.02
C ILE A 20 -3.19 11.96 7.47
N ALA A 21 -3.94 12.55 6.55
CA ALA A 21 -5.02 13.48 6.88
C ALA A 21 -6.11 12.82 7.74
N GLY A 22 -6.52 11.60 7.40
CA GLY A 22 -7.46 10.80 8.20
C GLY A 22 -6.93 10.53 9.62
N SER A 23 -5.63 10.23 9.75
CA SER A 23 -4.99 9.99 11.04
C SER A 23 -4.96 11.26 11.90
N VAL A 24 -4.68 12.43 11.30
CA VAL A 24 -4.72 13.72 11.99
C VAL A 24 -6.15 14.06 12.44
N TYR A 25 -7.15 13.81 11.60
CA TYR A 25 -8.55 14.02 11.96
C TYR A 25 -8.97 13.13 13.15
N ILE A 26 -8.63 11.85 13.12
CA ILE A 26 -8.96 10.91 14.21
C ILE A 26 -8.23 11.30 15.48
N PHE A 27 -6.96 11.72 15.40
CA PHE A 27 -6.23 12.20 16.58
C PHE A 27 -6.97 13.33 17.32
N GLY A 28 -7.60 14.26 16.59
CA GLY A 28 -8.30 15.40 17.18
C GLY A 28 -9.75 15.15 17.57
N SER A 29 -10.37 14.03 17.16
CA SER A 29 -11.83 13.82 17.28
C SER A 29 -12.24 12.51 17.95
N ARG A 30 -11.29 11.61 18.22
CA ARG A 30 -11.53 10.21 18.61
C ARG A 30 -10.57 9.76 19.70
N GLU A 31 -10.82 8.58 20.26
CA GLU A 31 -10.02 8.04 21.35
C GLU A 31 -8.62 7.60 20.90
N ILE A 32 -7.68 7.53 21.85
CA ILE A 32 -6.29 7.19 21.57
C ILE A 32 -6.13 5.81 20.89
N MET A 33 -6.96 4.83 21.25
CA MET A 33 -6.92 3.50 20.63
C MET A 33 -7.39 3.52 19.17
N GLU A 34 -8.34 4.38 18.83
CA GLU A 34 -8.83 4.60 17.47
C GLU A 34 -7.75 5.26 16.62
N PHE A 35 -7.10 6.29 17.17
CA PHE A 35 -5.94 6.93 16.55
C PHE A 35 -4.79 5.96 16.31
N ILE A 36 -4.36 5.21 17.33
CA ILE A 36 -3.27 4.24 17.20
C ILE A 36 -3.61 3.21 16.12
N GLY A 37 -4.84 2.69 16.12
CA GLY A 37 -5.29 1.75 15.10
C GLY A 37 -5.17 2.33 13.69
N TYR A 38 -5.69 3.54 13.49
CA TYR A 38 -5.62 4.22 12.20
C TYR A 38 -4.19 4.55 11.76
N ALA A 39 -3.34 5.02 12.68
CA ALA A 39 -1.95 5.36 12.42
C ALA A 39 -1.12 4.13 12.03
N ILE A 40 -1.33 3.01 12.71
CA ILE A 40 -0.71 1.72 12.37
C ILE A 40 -1.16 1.25 10.98
N GLY A 41 -2.47 1.33 10.68
CA GLY A 41 -2.99 0.97 9.36
C GLY A 41 -2.42 1.86 8.25
N THR A 42 -2.24 3.14 8.54
CA THR A 42 -1.59 4.12 7.66
C THR A 42 -0.13 3.74 7.39
N ALA A 43 0.64 3.47 8.45
CA ALA A 43 2.05 3.07 8.34
C ALA A 43 2.20 1.80 7.49
N LEU A 44 1.37 0.79 7.73
CA LEU A 44 1.39 -0.45 6.95
C LEU A 44 1.05 -0.20 5.47
N GLY A 45 0.04 0.62 5.19
CA GLY A 45 -0.32 0.99 3.81
C GLY A 45 0.82 1.66 3.05
N ILE A 46 1.56 2.55 3.71
CA ILE A 46 2.75 3.20 3.14
C ILE A 46 3.85 2.16 2.89
N ILE A 47 4.14 1.29 3.85
CA ILE A 47 5.15 0.23 3.71
C ILE A 47 4.83 -0.67 2.50
N LEU A 48 3.58 -1.13 2.36
CA LEU A 48 3.18 -1.98 1.24
C LEU A 48 3.28 -1.26 -0.12
N SER A 49 3.01 0.05 -0.15
CA SER A 49 3.20 0.89 -1.34
C SER A 49 4.67 0.96 -1.75
N LEU A 50 5.58 1.16 -0.78
CA LEU A 50 7.03 1.16 -1.03
C LEU A 50 7.53 -0.21 -1.51
N VAL A 51 7.04 -1.29 -0.90
CA VAL A 51 7.33 -2.66 -1.31
C VAL A 51 6.91 -2.91 -2.76
N TRP A 52 5.76 -2.38 -3.18
CA TRP A 52 5.34 -2.48 -4.58
C TRP A 52 6.24 -1.68 -5.52
N LEU A 53 6.51 -0.41 -5.19
CA LEU A 53 7.37 0.46 -6.01
C LEU A 53 8.75 -0.14 -6.23
N TYR A 54 9.36 -0.71 -5.19
CA TYR A 54 10.65 -1.39 -5.28
C TYR A 54 10.62 -2.58 -6.26
N GLN A 55 9.55 -3.37 -6.22
CA GLN A 55 9.39 -4.54 -7.08
C GLN A 55 9.15 -4.15 -8.53
N VAL A 56 8.30 -3.16 -8.79
CA VAL A 56 8.08 -2.65 -10.13
C VAL A 56 9.36 -2.07 -10.72
N LYS A 57 10.15 -1.33 -9.95
CA LYS A 57 11.44 -0.82 -10.40
C LYS A 57 12.38 -1.95 -10.86
N LYS A 58 12.42 -3.06 -10.13
CA LYS A 58 13.16 -4.27 -10.53
C LYS A 58 12.55 -4.98 -11.74
N GLY A 59 11.23 -4.86 -11.93
CA GLY A 59 10.49 -5.45 -13.03
C GLY A 59 10.56 -4.65 -14.34
N MET A 60 11.23 -3.50 -14.36
CA MET A 60 11.32 -2.65 -15.55
C MET A 60 12.15 -3.33 -16.64
N GLY A 61 11.61 -3.41 -17.86
CA GLY A 61 12.28 -4.00 -19.03
C GLY A 61 11.95 -5.47 -19.29
N ILE A 62 11.05 -6.07 -18.51
CA ILE A 62 10.64 -7.47 -18.68
C ILE A 62 9.37 -7.54 -19.56
N ASN A 63 9.22 -8.63 -20.31
CA ASN A 63 8.02 -8.91 -21.12
C ASN A 63 6.75 -9.08 -20.27
N ALA A 64 5.57 -9.02 -20.89
CA ALA A 64 4.28 -9.04 -20.19
C ALA A 64 4.08 -10.27 -19.27
N LEU A 65 4.54 -11.45 -19.70
CA LEU A 65 4.50 -12.67 -18.88
C LEU A 65 5.40 -12.58 -17.64
N GLY A 66 6.58 -11.97 -17.76
CA GLY A 66 7.45 -11.71 -16.62
C GLY A 66 6.87 -10.67 -15.67
N LEU A 67 6.14 -9.67 -16.19
CA LEU A 67 5.43 -8.68 -15.39
C LEU A 67 4.36 -9.36 -14.50
N ILE A 68 3.55 -10.27 -15.07
CA ILE A 68 2.53 -11.04 -14.34
C ILE A 68 3.17 -11.88 -13.22
N LYS A 69 4.28 -12.57 -13.50
CA LYS A 69 5.02 -13.36 -12.49
C LYS A 69 5.51 -12.48 -11.33
N ILE A 70 6.01 -11.29 -11.63
CA ILE A 70 6.45 -10.33 -10.61
C ILE A 70 5.27 -9.83 -9.79
N THR A 71 4.15 -9.51 -10.41
CA THR A 71 2.94 -9.08 -9.69
C THR A 71 2.43 -10.15 -8.73
N PHE A 72 2.39 -11.41 -9.17
CA PHE A 72 1.95 -12.51 -8.30
C PHE A 72 2.93 -12.72 -7.13
N LYS A 73 4.23 -12.69 -7.39
CA LYS A 73 5.26 -12.73 -6.34
C LYS A 73 5.13 -11.54 -5.38
N ALA A 74 4.82 -10.35 -5.90
CA ALA A 74 4.63 -9.15 -5.12
C ALA A 74 3.43 -9.24 -4.20
N PHE A 75 2.34 -9.82 -4.67
CA PHE A 75 1.17 -10.10 -3.85
C PHE A 75 1.53 -11.02 -2.67
N ILE A 76 2.22 -12.13 -2.92
CA ILE A 76 2.66 -13.05 -1.86
C ILE A 76 3.55 -12.33 -0.84
N VAL A 77 4.52 -11.53 -1.31
CA VAL A 77 5.42 -10.77 -0.43
C VAL A 77 4.63 -9.78 0.44
N LYS A 78 3.64 -9.08 -0.13
CA LYS A 78 2.76 -8.17 0.62
C LYS A 78 1.95 -8.92 1.68
N VAL A 79 1.42 -10.10 1.36
CA VAL A 79 0.66 -10.93 2.32
C VAL A 79 1.56 -11.40 3.46
N LEU A 80 2.78 -11.86 3.17
CA LEU A 80 3.73 -12.27 4.21
C LEU A 80 4.12 -11.09 5.11
N PHE A 81 4.40 -9.93 4.52
CA PHE A 81 4.67 -8.70 5.28
C PHE A 81 3.49 -8.30 6.16
N PHE A 82 2.27 -8.35 5.61
CA PHE A 82 1.04 -8.07 6.35
C PHE A 82 0.89 -9.02 7.55
N LEU A 83 1.08 -10.33 7.36
CA LEU A 83 0.96 -11.32 8.44
C LEU A 83 2.00 -11.09 9.54
N VAL A 84 3.26 -10.91 9.18
CA VAL A 84 4.34 -10.65 10.15
C VAL A 84 4.06 -9.34 10.91
N PHE A 85 3.64 -8.29 10.19
CA PHE A 85 3.34 -7.00 10.80
C PHE A 85 2.15 -7.08 11.75
N ILE A 86 1.05 -7.71 11.33
CA ILE A 86 -0.12 -7.92 12.19
C ILE A 86 0.26 -8.73 13.43
N ILE A 87 0.93 -9.86 13.28
CA ILE A 87 1.33 -10.68 14.43
C ILE A 87 2.22 -9.86 15.38
N GLY A 88 3.21 -9.13 14.85
CA GLY A 88 4.08 -8.29 15.68
C GLY A 88 3.31 -7.19 16.41
N VAL A 89 2.51 -6.42 15.68
CA VAL A 89 1.79 -5.28 16.24
C VAL A 89 0.73 -5.69 17.26
N TYR A 90 0.00 -6.78 17.03
CA TYR A 90 -1.00 -7.28 17.98
C TYR A 90 -0.40 -7.68 19.33
N ASN A 91 0.86 -8.10 19.37
CA ASN A 91 1.55 -8.48 20.60
C ASN A 91 2.20 -7.28 21.32
N ILE A 92 2.34 -6.13 20.66
CA ILE A 92 3.04 -4.96 21.19
C ILE A 92 2.05 -3.83 21.54
N PHE A 93 0.98 -3.65 20.76
CA PHE A 93 0.07 -2.51 20.88
C PHE A 93 -1.38 -2.96 21.05
N GLN A 94 -2.11 -2.27 21.94
CA GLN A 94 -3.57 -2.31 21.96
C GLN A 94 -4.11 -1.21 21.05
N PHE A 95 -4.98 -1.57 20.11
CA PHE A 95 -5.50 -0.62 19.13
C PHE A 95 -6.89 -1.04 18.61
N SER A 96 -7.63 -0.08 18.08
CA SER A 96 -8.93 -0.36 17.46
C SER A 96 -8.76 -1.05 16.11
N ARG A 97 -9.18 -2.32 16.04
CA ARG A 97 -9.11 -3.16 14.83
C ARG A 97 -9.93 -2.56 13.68
N THR A 98 -11.05 -1.92 14.00
CA THR A 98 -11.95 -1.29 13.02
C THR A 98 -11.25 -0.13 12.32
N TYR A 99 -10.62 0.77 13.06
CA TYR A 99 -9.93 1.93 12.47
C TYR A 99 -8.64 1.53 11.77
N PHE A 100 -7.93 0.52 12.28
CA PHE A 100 -6.83 -0.11 11.55
C PHE A 100 -7.28 -0.65 10.19
N ALA A 101 -8.35 -1.45 10.17
CA ALA A 101 -8.88 -2.03 8.94
C ALA A 101 -9.36 -0.96 7.96
N ALA A 102 -9.99 0.11 8.46
CA ALA A 102 -10.43 1.24 7.64
C ALA A 102 -9.25 1.95 6.96
N ALA A 103 -8.23 2.36 7.73
CA ALA A 103 -7.02 2.99 7.18
C ALA A 103 -6.31 2.07 6.18
N PHE A 104 -6.14 0.79 6.56
CA PHE A 104 -5.51 -0.20 5.71
C PHE A 104 -6.26 -0.40 4.40
N PHE A 105 -7.59 -0.51 4.45
CA PHE A 105 -8.43 -0.68 3.27
C PHE A 105 -8.33 0.51 2.33
N VAL A 106 -8.39 1.75 2.85
CA VAL A 106 -8.23 2.96 2.03
C VAL A 106 -6.88 2.96 1.31
N ALA A 107 -5.78 2.66 2.03
CA ALA A 107 -4.46 2.59 1.42
C ALA A 107 -4.39 1.52 0.33
N VAL A 108 -4.81 0.28 0.63
CA VAL A 108 -4.72 -0.84 -0.30
C VAL A 108 -5.63 -0.65 -1.51
N PHE A 109 -6.84 -0.12 -1.33
CA PHE A 109 -7.79 0.09 -2.41
C PHE A 109 -7.27 1.12 -3.42
N ILE A 110 -6.82 2.29 -2.94
CA ILE A 110 -6.27 3.33 -3.81
C ILE A 110 -4.94 2.86 -4.44
N SER A 111 -4.08 2.18 -3.67
CA SER A 111 -2.87 1.55 -4.20
C SER A 111 -3.23 0.60 -5.35
N ALA A 112 -4.19 -0.30 -5.17
CA ALA A 112 -4.62 -1.25 -6.19
C ALA A 112 -5.08 -0.57 -7.49
N ILE A 113 -5.80 0.56 -7.40
CA ILE A 113 -6.19 1.35 -8.59
C ILE A 113 -4.95 1.86 -9.34
N ILE A 114 -3.96 2.40 -8.61
CA ILE A 114 -2.70 2.90 -9.20
C ILE A 114 -1.90 1.75 -9.81
N GLU A 115 -1.84 0.61 -9.13
CA GLU A 115 -1.16 -0.60 -9.62
C GLU A 115 -1.80 -1.10 -10.92
N LEU A 116 -3.13 -1.24 -10.95
CA LEU A 116 -3.88 -1.64 -12.14
C LEU A 116 -3.69 -0.67 -13.30
N TRP A 117 -3.76 0.64 -13.05
CA TRP A 117 -3.46 1.66 -14.06
C TRP A 117 -2.04 1.52 -14.60
N PHE A 118 -1.04 1.34 -13.72
CA PHE A 118 0.35 1.19 -14.14
C PHE A 118 0.51 -0.05 -15.04
N TYR A 119 -0.08 -1.18 -14.68
CA TYR A 119 -0.05 -2.40 -15.49
C TYR A 119 -0.77 -2.22 -16.82
N ALA A 120 -2.00 -1.70 -16.82
CA ALA A 120 -2.76 -1.45 -18.04
C ALA A 120 -2.04 -0.48 -18.99
N SER A 121 -1.34 0.52 -18.44
CA SER A 121 -0.57 1.47 -19.24
C SER A 121 0.74 0.88 -19.79
N THR A 122 1.29 -0.17 -19.20
CA THR A 122 2.60 -0.75 -19.58
C THR A 122 2.49 -1.96 -20.50
N VAL A 123 1.38 -2.68 -20.45
CA VAL A 123 1.07 -3.72 -21.45
C VAL A 123 0.78 -3.02 -22.78
N LYS A 124 1.67 -3.16 -23.76
CA LYS A 124 1.40 -2.76 -25.15
C LYS A 124 0.15 -3.52 -25.62
N LYS A 125 -0.83 -2.80 -26.19
CA LYS A 125 -1.80 -3.42 -27.12
C LYS A 125 -0.95 -4.04 -28.24
N ASN A 126 -0.86 -5.36 -28.25
CA ASN A 126 -0.52 -6.09 -29.48
C ASN A 126 -1.72 -5.99 -30.42
#